data_AF-A0A8S2XHD7-F1
#
_entry.id   AF-A0A8S2XHD7-F1
#
_cell.length_a   1.000
_cell.length_b   1.000
_cell.length_c   1.000
_cell.angle_alpha   90.00
_cell.angle_beta   90.00
_cell.angle_gamma   90.00
#
_symmetry.space_group_name_H-M   'P 1'
#
loop_
_entity.id
_entity.type
_entity.pdbx_description
1 polymer ?
#
loop_
_entity_poly.entity_id
_entity_poly.type
_entity_poly.pdbx_seq_one_letter_code
_entity_poly.pdbx_strand_id
1 'polypeptide(L)'
;MNSALQCLSNIPDLTNYFKNFNETNSITPVTQAYKDLIRSIWSGKYSSVTPKEIKYRVSQTAQIFTDFRQHDSNEFMNALINALHNELQISESSTIIEKLFHIQTQSRVTCCLCKTEDTTDERTTFLPLPLPLPKLHPQQKCLLLEDLLSFFFEEDTLDGDYYCQKFDTMTQAKQKTSLRHPLPRVIIIQLKRFTFDDSNNKIHTFVRYPLQNLNIGKYLAQT
;
A
#
# COMPACT_ATOMS: atom_id res chain seq x y z
N MET A 1 -3.39 14.98 -0.64
CA MET A 1 -4.13 14.93 -1.92
C MET A 1 -3.23 15.18 -3.13
N ASN A 2 -2.76 16.41 -3.38
CA ASN A 2 -2.06 16.75 -4.64
C ASN A 2 -0.82 15.87 -4.89
N SER A 3 -0.03 15.58 -3.86
CA SER A 3 1.12 14.67 -3.96
C SER A 3 0.71 13.27 -4.45
N ALA A 4 -0.33 12.68 -3.86
CA ALA A 4 -0.86 11.38 -4.27
C ALA A 4 -1.35 11.39 -5.73
N LEU A 5 -2.10 12.44 -6.13
CA LEU A 5 -2.56 12.59 -7.51
C LEU A 5 -1.39 12.69 -8.50
N GLN A 6 -0.36 13.47 -8.16
CA GLN A 6 0.82 13.62 -9.00
C GLN A 6 1.58 12.28 -9.11
N CYS A 7 1.79 11.55 -8.01
CA CYS A 7 2.42 10.24 -8.04
C CYS A 7 1.66 9.25 -8.93
N LEU A 8 0.34 9.14 -8.74
CA LEU A 8 -0.50 8.24 -9.55
C LEU A 8 -0.52 8.63 -11.03
N SER A 9 -0.58 9.93 -11.33
CA SER A 9 -0.56 10.44 -12.70
C SER A 9 0.76 10.20 -13.44
N ASN A 10 1.85 9.91 -12.72
CA ASN A 10 3.15 9.59 -13.33
C ASN A 10 3.36 8.09 -13.53
N ILE A 11 2.35 7.26 -13.26
CA ILE A 11 2.38 5.82 -13.57
C ILE A 11 1.92 5.64 -15.03
N PRO A 12 2.80 5.22 -15.97
CA PRO A 12 2.46 5.21 -17.40
C PRO A 12 1.30 4.29 -17.73
N ASP A 13 1.28 3.07 -17.19
CA ASP A 13 0.21 2.08 -17.44
C ASP A 13 -1.16 2.60 -16.98
N LEU A 14 -1.22 3.21 -15.79
CA LEU A 14 -2.44 3.80 -15.25
C LEU A 14 -2.89 5.00 -16.09
N THR A 15 -1.96 5.88 -16.44
CA THR A 15 -2.24 7.11 -17.18
C THR A 15 -2.74 6.83 -18.58
N ASN A 16 -2.10 5.89 -19.28
CA ASN A 16 -2.52 5.49 -20.62
C ASN A 16 -3.89 4.82 -20.61
N TYR A 17 -4.18 4.00 -19.59
CA TYR A 17 -5.50 3.43 -19.39
C TYR A 17 -6.58 4.52 -19.29
N PHE A 18 -6.42 5.49 -18.40
CA PHE A 18 -7.42 6.55 -18.22
C PHE A 18 -7.47 7.55 -19.39
N LYS A 19 -6.36 7.81 -20.10
CA LYS A 19 -6.40 8.65 -21.31
C LYS A 19 -7.30 8.03 -22.39
N ASN A 20 -7.15 6.73 -22.61
CA ASN A 20 -7.86 5.98 -23.65
C ASN A 20 -9.17 5.33 -23.16
N PHE A 21 -9.61 5.64 -21.94
CA PHE A 21 -10.82 5.07 -21.37
C PHE A 21 -12.06 5.53 -22.16
N ASN A 22 -12.74 4.57 -22.78
CA ASN A 22 -13.94 4.78 -23.58
C ASN A 22 -15.18 4.83 -22.70
N GLU A 23 -16.15 5.65 -23.08
CA GLU A 23 -17.39 5.87 -22.33
C GLU A 23 -18.37 4.72 -22.58
N THR A 24 -18.19 3.60 -21.89
CA THR A 24 -19.18 2.51 -21.93
C THR A 24 -20.19 2.68 -20.80
N ASN A 25 -21.30 3.34 -21.10
CA ASN A 25 -22.68 3.27 -20.54
C ASN A 25 -22.94 3.13 -19.02
N SER A 26 -21.94 3.20 -18.15
CA SER A 26 -22.10 3.38 -16.71
C SER A 26 -21.04 4.37 -16.26
N ILE A 27 -21.35 5.66 -16.42
CA ILE A 27 -20.48 6.75 -15.98
C ILE A 27 -20.50 6.72 -14.45
N THR A 28 -19.50 6.09 -13.87
CA THR A 28 -19.27 6.12 -12.45
C THR A 28 -18.53 7.42 -12.09
N PRO A 29 -18.96 8.12 -11.02
CA PRO A 29 -18.59 9.50 -10.81
C PRO A 29 -17.11 9.72 -10.47
N VAL A 30 -16.44 8.80 -9.76
CA VAL A 30 -15.02 8.94 -9.40
C VAL A 30 -14.13 8.67 -10.62
N THR A 31 -14.43 7.62 -11.38
CA THR A 31 -13.69 7.19 -12.58
C THR A 31 -13.73 8.28 -13.65
N GLN A 32 -14.89 8.89 -13.87
CA GLN A 32 -15.04 10.03 -14.78
C GLN A 32 -14.23 11.24 -14.32
N ALA A 33 -14.35 11.62 -13.04
CA ALA A 33 -13.60 12.75 -12.48
C ALA A 33 -12.08 12.54 -12.58
N TYR A 34 -11.60 11.31 -12.36
CA TYR A 34 -10.19 10.98 -12.47
C TYR A 34 -9.72 10.98 -13.93
N LYS A 35 -10.52 10.43 -14.85
CA LYS A 35 -10.29 10.47 -16.31
C LYS A 35 -10.09 11.91 -16.80
N ASP A 36 -11.03 12.79 -16.46
CA ASP A 36 -11.01 14.18 -16.91
C ASP A 36 -9.82 14.96 -16.31
N LEU A 37 -9.47 14.66 -15.07
CA LEU A 37 -8.28 15.20 -14.42
C LEU A 37 -7.00 14.77 -15.14
N ILE A 38 -6.83 13.46 -15.41
CA ILE A 38 -5.64 12.93 -16.09
C ILE A 38 -5.51 13.50 -17.50
N ARG A 39 -6.62 13.60 -18.25
CA ARG A 39 -6.64 14.24 -19.57
C ARG A 39 -6.22 15.71 -19.49
N SER A 40 -6.68 16.43 -18.46
CA SER A 40 -6.32 17.84 -18.26
C SER A 40 -4.85 18.02 -17.91
N ILE A 41 -4.32 17.23 -16.96
CA ILE A 41 -2.92 17.27 -16.53
C ILE A 41 -1.98 16.98 -17.70
N TRP A 42 -2.27 15.93 -18.48
CA TRP A 42 -1.42 15.48 -19.59
C TRP A 42 -1.78 16.10 -20.95
N SER A 43 -2.65 17.11 -20.99
CA SER A 43 -3.02 17.81 -22.24
C SER A 43 -1.94 18.76 -22.76
N GLY A 44 -1.02 19.20 -21.88
CA GLY A 44 -0.06 20.26 -22.18
C GLY A 44 -0.66 21.66 -22.31
N LYS A 45 -1.98 21.83 -22.10
CA LYS A 45 -2.69 23.12 -22.29
C LYS A 45 -2.66 24.01 -21.06
N TYR A 46 -2.45 23.45 -19.88
CA TYR A 46 -2.58 24.15 -18.60
C TYR A 46 -1.27 24.10 -17.82
N SER A 47 -0.88 25.23 -17.22
CA SER A 47 0.25 25.29 -16.28
C SER A 47 -0.09 24.71 -14.90
N SER A 48 -1.38 24.67 -14.56
CA SER A 48 -1.90 24.04 -13.34
C SER A 48 -3.36 23.64 -13.54
N VAL A 49 -3.79 22.60 -12.82
CA VAL A 49 -5.18 22.08 -12.86
C VAL A 49 -5.67 21.97 -11.43
N THR A 50 -6.88 22.49 -11.16
CA THR A 50 -7.49 22.37 -9.82
C THR A 50 -8.36 21.11 -9.73
N PRO A 51 -8.00 20.12 -8.90
CA PRO A 51 -8.72 18.84 -8.81
C PRO A 51 -9.96 18.93 -7.90
N LYS A 52 -10.89 19.86 -8.17
CA LYS A 52 -12.10 20.06 -7.34
C LYS A 52 -13.04 18.86 -7.37
N GLU A 53 -13.31 18.35 -8.58
CA GLU A 53 -14.28 17.28 -8.78
C GLU A 53 -13.83 15.98 -8.10
N ILE A 54 -12.58 15.57 -8.33
CA ILE A 54 -12.06 14.34 -7.71
C ILE A 54 -12.03 14.44 -6.18
N LYS A 55 -11.70 15.62 -5.62
CA LYS A 55 -11.76 15.84 -4.16
C LYS A 55 -13.17 15.61 -3.64
N TYR A 56 -14.14 16.23 -4.30
CA TYR A 56 -15.55 16.10 -3.93
C TYR A 56 -15.99 14.63 -3.99
N ARG A 57 -15.72 13.92 -5.09
CA ARG A 57 -16.12 12.52 -5.24
C ARG A 57 -15.48 11.59 -4.21
N VAL A 58 -14.17 11.71 -3.97
CA VAL A 58 -13.49 10.90 -2.94
C VAL A 58 -14.04 11.20 -1.54
N SER A 59 -14.41 12.44 -1.23
CA SER A 59 -15.02 12.81 0.06
C SER A 59 -16.38 12.17 0.32
N GLN A 60 -17.11 11.80 -0.75
CA GLN A 60 -18.39 11.09 -0.61
C GLN A 60 -18.17 9.61 -0.24
N THR A 61 -17.08 9.00 -0.73
CA THR A 61 -16.72 7.62 -0.41
C THR A 61 -16.05 7.50 0.97
N ALA A 62 -15.27 8.51 1.36
CA ALA A 62 -14.55 8.55 2.63
C ALA A 62 -14.82 9.88 3.35
N GLN A 63 -15.75 9.84 4.31
CA GLN A 63 -16.26 11.02 5.02
C GLN A 63 -15.17 11.85 5.72
N ILE A 64 -14.06 11.22 6.10
CA ILE A 64 -12.89 11.89 6.67
C ILE A 64 -12.35 13.04 5.78
N PHE A 65 -12.55 13.00 4.47
CA PHE A 65 -12.08 14.04 3.54
C PHE A 65 -13.11 15.12 3.22
N THR A 66 -14.26 15.14 3.91
CA THR A 66 -15.30 16.17 3.72
C THR A 66 -14.85 17.53 4.26
N ASP A 67 -14.02 17.53 5.30
CA ASP A 67 -13.48 18.75 5.87
C ASP A 67 -12.29 19.30 5.06
N PHE A 68 -11.83 20.49 5.45
CA PHE A 68 -10.65 21.15 4.86
C PHE A 68 -9.40 20.98 5.73
N ARG A 69 -9.37 19.96 6.61
CA ARG A 69 -8.21 19.71 7.49
C ARG A 69 -7.08 19.03 6.73
N GLN A 70 -5.91 19.03 7.37
CA GLN A 70 -4.77 18.26 6.90
C GLN A 70 -5.04 16.77 7.15
N HIS A 71 -4.76 15.96 6.15
CA HIS A 71 -4.96 14.51 6.17
C HIS A 71 -3.73 13.78 5.67
N ASP A 72 -3.61 12.49 6.01
CA ASP A 72 -2.54 11.65 5.50
C ASP A 72 -2.70 11.44 3.98
N SER A 73 -1.62 11.68 3.24
CA SER A 73 -1.56 11.44 1.80
C SER A 73 -1.78 9.98 1.43
N ASN A 74 -1.35 9.04 2.29
CA ASN A 74 -1.51 7.61 2.08
C ASN A 74 -2.97 7.20 2.19
N GLU A 75 -3.68 7.75 3.17
CA GLU A 75 -5.10 7.51 3.37
C GLU A 75 -5.93 8.02 2.18
N PHE A 76 -5.62 9.24 1.69
CA PHE A 76 -6.26 9.76 0.49
C PHE A 76 -5.97 8.88 -0.74
N MET A 77 -4.73 8.44 -0.91
CA MET A 77 -4.35 7.58 -2.04
C MET A 77 -5.08 6.24 -1.99
N ASN A 78 -5.17 5.63 -0.80
CA ASN A 78 -5.90 4.39 -0.59
C ASN A 78 -7.40 4.56 -0.90
N ALA A 79 -8.02 5.62 -0.38
CA ALA A 79 -9.43 5.91 -0.64
C ALA A 79 -9.72 6.11 -2.14
N LEU A 80 -8.85 6.84 -2.85
CA LEU A 80 -8.97 7.04 -4.29
C LEU A 80 -8.79 5.72 -5.07
N ILE A 81 -7.75 4.94 -4.77
CA ILE A 81 -7.50 3.66 -5.44
C ILE A 81 -8.67 2.70 -5.22
N ASN A 82 -9.18 2.58 -4.00
CA ASN A 82 -10.31 1.72 -3.68
C ASN A 82 -11.60 2.19 -4.37
N ALA A 83 -11.86 3.49 -4.40
CA ALA A 83 -13.01 4.04 -5.10
C ALA A 83 -12.96 3.74 -6.61
N LEU A 84 -11.79 3.92 -7.24
CA LEU A 84 -11.59 3.57 -8.65
C LEU A 84 -11.73 2.06 -8.89
N HIS A 85 -11.17 1.23 -8.01
CA HIS A 85 -11.28 -0.22 -8.11
C HIS A 85 -12.74 -0.69 -8.06
N ASN A 86 -13.48 -0.24 -7.06
CA ASN A 86 -14.88 -0.62 -6.85
C ASN A 86 -15.76 -0.20 -8.04
N GLU A 87 -15.56 1.01 -8.57
CA GLU A 87 -16.32 1.48 -9.73
C GLU A 87 -15.98 0.71 -11.02
N LEU A 88 -14.70 0.40 -11.26
CA LEU A 88 -14.28 -0.38 -12.43
C LEU A 88 -14.72 -1.85 -12.36
N GLN A 89 -14.87 -2.38 -11.15
CA GLN A 89 -15.34 -3.75 -10.93
C GLN A 89 -16.81 -3.97 -11.35
N ILE A 90 -17.60 -2.89 -11.49
CA ILE A 90 -18.97 -2.97 -12.01
C ILE A 90 -18.99 -3.44 -13.47
N SER A 91 -17.98 -3.03 -14.25
CA SER A 91 -17.88 -3.33 -15.69
C SER A 91 -16.90 -4.46 -16.03
N GLU A 92 -15.90 -4.70 -15.19
CA GLU A 92 -14.82 -5.65 -15.46
C GLU A 92 -14.63 -6.65 -14.31
N SER A 93 -14.39 -7.92 -14.64
CA SER A 93 -14.09 -8.95 -13.62
C SER A 93 -12.72 -8.80 -12.97
N SER A 94 -11.75 -8.18 -13.66
CA SER A 94 -10.43 -7.87 -13.10
C SER A 94 -9.90 -6.55 -13.63
N THR A 95 -9.86 -5.57 -12.72
CA THR A 95 -9.55 -4.17 -13.02
C THR A 95 -8.06 -3.93 -13.27
N ILE A 96 -7.73 -2.82 -13.92
CA ILE A 96 -6.35 -2.35 -14.03
C ILE A 96 -5.69 -2.12 -12.66
N ILE A 97 -6.47 -1.69 -11.65
CA ILE A 97 -5.98 -1.42 -10.30
C ILE A 97 -5.43 -2.69 -9.66
N GLU A 98 -6.19 -3.79 -9.76
CA GLU A 98 -5.77 -5.09 -9.23
C GLU A 98 -4.48 -5.58 -9.89
N LYS A 99 -4.37 -5.44 -11.21
CA LYS A 99 -3.20 -5.89 -11.98
C LYS A 99 -1.96 -5.04 -11.71
N LEU A 100 -2.14 -3.73 -11.46
CA LEU A 100 -1.03 -2.80 -11.28
C LEU A 100 -0.52 -2.75 -9.85
N PHE A 101 -1.40 -2.76 -8.85
CA PHE A 101 -1.04 -2.41 -7.48
C PHE A 101 -1.20 -3.52 -6.45
N HIS A 102 -2.08 -4.50 -6.68
CA HIS A 102 -2.34 -5.50 -5.64
C HIS A 102 -1.11 -6.40 -5.47
N ILE A 103 -0.48 -6.28 -4.30
CA ILE A 103 0.54 -7.19 -3.81
C ILE A 103 -0.11 -8.26 -2.95
N GLN A 104 0.39 -9.49 -3.06
CA GLN A 104 -0.04 -10.60 -2.23
C GLN A 104 1.08 -10.97 -1.25
N THR A 105 0.74 -11.01 0.03
CA THR A 105 1.62 -11.43 1.12
C THR A 105 1.06 -12.70 1.73
N GLN A 106 1.94 -13.64 2.06
CA GLN A 106 1.63 -14.81 2.87
C GLN A 106 2.27 -14.63 4.24
N SER A 107 1.47 -14.69 5.29
CA SER A 107 1.92 -14.80 6.68
C SER A 107 1.81 -16.24 7.12
N ARG A 108 2.94 -16.84 7.51
CA ARG A 108 3.01 -18.20 8.07
C ARG A 108 3.29 -18.10 9.55
N VAL A 109 2.52 -18.82 10.36
CA VAL A 109 2.72 -18.98 11.80
C VAL A 109 2.97 -20.46 12.10
N THR A 110 4.13 -20.77 12.69
CA THR A 110 4.53 -22.13 13.04
C THR A 110 4.63 -22.27 14.55
N CYS A 111 3.78 -23.11 15.14
CA CYS A 111 3.76 -23.37 16.58
C CYS A 111 5.06 -24.05 17.05
N CYS A 112 5.69 -23.55 18.12
CA CYS A 112 6.91 -24.15 18.63
C CYS A 112 6.70 -25.50 19.33
N LEU A 113 5.50 -25.79 19.86
CA LEU A 113 5.18 -27.06 20.53
C LEU A 113 4.76 -28.17 19.55
N CYS A 114 3.71 -27.94 18.78
CA CYS A 114 3.13 -28.98 17.91
C CYS A 114 3.70 -29.00 16.49
N LYS A 115 4.45 -27.97 16.10
CA LYS A 115 4.97 -27.76 14.75
C LYS A 115 3.89 -27.64 13.66
N THR A 116 2.63 -27.42 14.04
CA THR A 116 1.56 -27.08 13.09
C THR A 116 1.87 -25.72 12.47
N GLU A 117 1.61 -25.60 11.17
CA GLU A 117 1.77 -24.37 10.41
C GLU A 117 0.40 -23.86 9.97
N ASP A 118 0.12 -22.61 10.30
CA ASP A 118 -1.04 -21.86 9.84
C ASP A 118 -0.57 -20.82 8.83
N THR A 119 -1.20 -20.76 7.67
CA THR A 119 -0.86 -19.77 6.62
C THR A 119 -2.06 -18.92 6.30
N THR A 120 -1.85 -17.61 6.24
CA THR A 120 -2.85 -16.62 5.86
C THR A 120 -2.33 -15.81 4.68
N ASP A 121 -3.11 -15.77 3.60
CA ASP A 121 -2.80 -14.94 2.44
C ASP A 121 -3.60 -13.63 2.52
N GLU A 122 -2.90 -12.51 2.36
CA GLU A 122 -3.49 -11.17 2.35
C GLU A 122 -3.19 -10.49 1.01
N ARG A 123 -4.16 -9.72 0.54
CA ARG A 123 -4.02 -8.89 -0.66
C ARG A 123 -4.13 -7.43 -0.25
N THR A 124 -3.12 -6.64 -0.56
CA THR A 124 -3.05 -5.23 -0.21
C THR A 124 -2.52 -4.40 -1.39
N THR A 125 -2.80 -3.11 -1.40
CA THR A 125 -2.26 -2.14 -2.37
C THR A 125 -0.94 -1.55 -1.90
N PHE A 126 -0.71 -1.55 -0.58
CA PHE A 126 0.41 -0.89 0.07
C PHE A 126 1.25 -1.90 0.81
N LEU A 127 2.58 -1.78 0.72
CA LEU A 127 3.53 -2.51 1.54
C LEU A 127 3.96 -1.63 2.72
N PRO A 128 3.42 -1.85 3.94
CA PRO A 128 3.72 -1.00 5.09
C PRO A 128 5.03 -1.42 5.76
N LEU A 129 6.07 -0.61 5.61
CA LEU A 129 7.35 -0.85 6.28
C LEU A 129 7.39 -0.18 7.66
N PRO A 130 7.76 -0.94 8.71
CA PRO A 130 7.79 -0.44 10.07
C PRO A 130 8.93 0.57 10.26
N LEU A 131 8.63 1.64 11.00
CA LEU A 131 9.61 2.60 11.50
C LEU A 131 9.16 3.05 12.91
N PRO A 132 10.11 3.33 13.84
CA PRO A 132 11.53 3.00 13.76
C PRO A 132 11.74 1.48 13.83
N LEU A 133 12.90 0.98 13.38
CA LEU A 133 13.27 -0.41 13.65
C LEU A 133 13.67 -0.57 15.13
N PRO A 134 13.23 -1.63 15.83
CA PRO A 134 13.57 -1.85 17.25
C PRO A 134 15.08 -1.92 17.53
N LYS A 135 15.85 -2.42 16.56
CA LYS A 135 17.32 -2.60 16.64
C LYS A 135 18.12 -1.36 16.24
N LEU A 136 17.49 -0.19 16.07
CA LEU A 136 18.20 1.04 15.70
C LEU A 136 19.17 1.46 16.80
N HIS A 137 20.44 1.63 16.45
CA HIS A 137 21.38 2.28 17.34
C HIS A 137 20.96 3.75 17.56
N PRO A 138 21.06 4.29 18.79
CA PRO A 138 20.67 5.68 19.11
C PRO A 138 21.37 6.76 18.25
N GLN A 139 22.49 6.43 17.62
CA GLN A 139 23.27 7.33 16.75
C GLN A 139 22.97 7.17 15.26
N GLN A 140 22.15 6.18 14.87
CA GLN A 140 21.91 5.82 13.48
C GLN A 140 20.82 6.70 12.86
N LYS A 141 21.25 7.81 12.24
CA LYS A 141 20.36 8.81 11.62
C LYS A 141 19.85 8.43 10.22
N CYS A 142 20.41 7.39 9.62
CA CYS A 142 20.13 6.95 8.26
C CYS A 142 19.95 5.43 8.20
N LEU A 143 18.91 4.98 7.48
CA LEU A 143 18.61 3.57 7.19
C LEU A 143 18.58 3.33 5.69
N LEU A 144 18.88 2.10 5.25
CA LEU A 144 18.59 1.69 3.88
C LEU A 144 17.17 1.15 3.79
N LEU A 145 16.50 1.35 2.66
CA LEU A 145 15.18 0.77 2.39
C LEU A 145 15.25 -0.77 2.44
N GLU A 146 16.36 -1.34 1.99
CA GLU A 146 16.64 -2.76 2.02
C GLU A 146 16.70 -3.32 3.44
N ASP A 147 17.14 -2.53 4.42
CA ASP A 147 17.14 -2.94 5.84
C ASP A 147 15.70 -3.06 6.35
N LEU A 148 14.84 -2.10 6.00
CA LEU A 148 13.42 -2.11 6.35
C LEU A 148 12.67 -3.30 5.72
N LEU A 149 12.95 -3.56 4.45
CA LEU A 149 12.40 -4.72 3.74
C LEU A 149 12.88 -6.02 4.37
N SER A 150 14.17 -6.12 4.68
CA SER A 150 14.74 -7.33 5.28
C SER A 150 14.15 -7.59 6.67
N PHE A 151 13.96 -6.55 7.47
CA PHE A 151 13.29 -6.64 8.76
C PHE A 151 11.82 -7.06 8.62
N PHE A 152 11.07 -6.47 7.68
CA PHE A 152 9.66 -6.79 7.47
C PHE A 152 9.41 -8.25 7.05
N PHE A 153 10.34 -8.84 6.30
CA PHE A 153 10.26 -10.23 5.84
C PHE A 153 11.10 -11.21 6.66
N GLU A 154 11.72 -10.76 7.76
CA GLU A 154 12.45 -11.61 8.70
C GLU A 154 11.48 -12.55 9.43
N GLU A 155 11.94 -13.74 9.80
CA GLU A 155 11.17 -14.60 10.71
C GLU A 155 11.30 -14.01 12.13
N ASP A 156 10.17 -13.71 12.75
CA ASP A 156 10.09 -13.19 14.10
C ASP A 156 9.43 -14.22 15.04
N THR A 157 9.65 -14.07 16.34
CA THR A 157 9.06 -14.94 17.37
C THR A 157 7.93 -14.22 18.08
N LEU A 158 6.75 -14.84 18.09
CA LEU A 158 5.63 -14.44 18.92
C LEU A 158 5.85 -15.01 20.31
N ASP A 159 6.27 -14.16 21.25
CA ASP A 159 6.63 -14.56 22.61
C ASP A 159 5.39 -14.83 23.48
N GLY A 160 4.86 -16.06 23.38
CA GLY A 160 3.80 -16.54 24.27
C GLY A 160 2.38 -16.10 23.88
N ASP A 161 2.22 -15.38 22.77
CA ASP A 161 0.94 -14.85 22.29
C ASP A 161 0.21 -15.78 21.30
N TYR A 162 0.68 -17.01 21.10
CA TYR A 162 0.03 -17.98 20.21
C TYR A 162 -0.65 -19.12 20.98
N TYR A 163 -1.95 -19.34 20.73
CA TYR A 163 -2.71 -20.41 21.34
C TYR A 163 -2.62 -21.70 20.51
N CYS A 164 -2.00 -22.74 21.06
CA CYS A 164 -1.88 -24.04 20.41
C CYS A 164 -3.12 -24.90 20.65
N GLN A 165 -3.93 -25.13 19.61
CA GLN A 165 -5.13 -25.96 19.69
C GLN A 165 -4.85 -27.43 20.02
N LYS A 166 -3.67 -27.96 19.65
CA LYS A 166 -3.34 -29.38 19.87
C LYS A 166 -2.99 -29.71 21.33
N PHE A 167 -2.37 -28.75 22.03
CA PHE A 167 -1.93 -28.90 23.43
C PHE A 167 -2.73 -28.03 24.40
N ASP A 168 -3.74 -27.31 23.90
CA ASP A 168 -4.64 -26.45 24.68
C ASP A 168 -3.89 -25.48 25.60
N THR A 169 -2.89 -24.78 25.05
CA THR A 169 -2.01 -23.91 25.84
C THR A 169 -1.42 -22.77 25.04
N MET A 170 -1.12 -21.65 25.71
CA MET A 170 -0.38 -20.53 25.14
C MET A 170 1.10 -20.89 25.01
N THR A 171 1.69 -20.59 23.87
CA THR A 171 3.07 -20.93 23.59
C THR A 171 3.72 -19.96 22.60
N GLN A 172 5.02 -20.12 22.42
CA GLN A 172 5.76 -19.41 21.40
C GLN A 172 5.41 -19.95 20.01
N ALA A 173 5.35 -19.05 19.04
CA ALA A 173 5.27 -19.40 17.63
C ALA A 173 6.25 -18.56 16.82
N LYS A 174 6.65 -19.08 15.67
CA LYS A 174 7.44 -18.34 14.69
C LYS A 174 6.51 -17.76 13.65
N GLN A 175 6.61 -16.47 13.35
CA GLN A 175 5.86 -15.82 12.30
C GLN A 175 6.81 -15.36 11.20
N LYS A 176 6.44 -15.60 9.95
CA LYS A 176 7.17 -15.12 8.78
C LYS A 176 6.21 -14.62 7.73
N THR A 177 6.41 -13.39 7.29
CA THR A 177 5.72 -12.84 6.12
C THR A 177 6.59 -13.02 4.88
N SER A 178 5.99 -13.32 3.74
CA SER A 178 6.67 -13.47 2.45
C SER A 178 5.78 -13.00 1.32
N LEU A 179 6.37 -12.65 0.18
CA LEU A 179 5.62 -12.25 -1.01
C LEU A 179 5.13 -13.47 -1.78
N ARG A 180 3.97 -13.36 -2.43
CA ARG A 180 3.42 -14.39 -3.30
C ARG A 180 3.46 -13.92 -4.76
N HIS A 181 3.58 -14.90 -5.66
CA HIS A 181 3.38 -14.66 -7.08
C HIS A 181 1.89 -14.55 -7.43
N PRO A 182 1.52 -13.74 -8.43
CA PRO A 182 2.40 -12.84 -9.20
C PRO A 182 2.72 -11.54 -8.43
N LEU A 183 3.91 -10.97 -8.68
CA LEU A 183 4.24 -9.64 -8.17
C LEU A 183 3.53 -8.56 -9.01
N PRO A 184 3.04 -7.48 -8.38
CA PRO A 184 2.43 -6.37 -9.12
C PRO A 184 3.49 -5.60 -9.93
N ARG A 185 3.03 -4.90 -10.97
CA ARG A 185 3.91 -4.04 -11.78
C ARG A 185 4.36 -2.79 -11.02
N VAL A 186 3.53 -2.31 -10.09
CA VAL A 186 3.80 -1.14 -9.27
C VAL A 186 3.65 -1.52 -7.81
N ILE A 187 4.69 -1.29 -7.02
CA ILE A 187 4.67 -1.50 -5.57
C ILE A 187 4.67 -0.13 -4.91
N ILE A 188 3.66 0.10 -4.06
CA ILE A 188 3.59 1.31 -3.23
C ILE A 188 4.14 0.96 -1.85
N ILE A 189 5.29 1.52 -1.51
CA ILE A 189 5.91 1.34 -0.19
C ILE A 189 5.47 2.47 0.74
N GLN A 190 4.78 2.12 1.82
CA GLN A 190 4.40 3.05 2.86
C GLN A 190 5.39 2.97 4.02
N LEU A 191 6.10 4.07 4.31
CA LEU A 191 6.91 4.17 5.52
C LEU A 191 6.01 4.58 6.69
N LYS A 192 5.84 3.71 7.70
CA LYS A 192 5.04 4.00 8.90
C LYS A 192 5.75 4.99 9.83
N ARG A 193 5.73 6.28 9.46
CA ARG A 193 6.44 7.36 10.15
C ARG A 193 5.70 8.01 11.31
N PHE A 194 4.44 7.64 11.53
CA PHE A 194 3.63 8.18 12.61
C PHE A 194 3.41 7.07 13.64
N THR A 195 3.74 7.37 14.88
CA THR A 195 3.41 6.53 16.02
C THR A 195 2.04 6.94 16.55
N PHE A 196 1.25 5.96 16.97
CA PHE A 196 -0.07 6.18 17.59
C PHE A 196 0.05 6.40 19.11
N ASP A 197 1.23 6.78 19.60
CA ASP A 197 1.39 7.20 20.99
C ASP A 197 0.74 8.58 21.20
N ASP A 198 0.43 8.94 22.45
CA ASP A 198 -0.27 10.19 22.82
C ASP A 198 0.39 11.48 22.29
N SER A 199 1.62 11.38 21.77
CA SER A 199 2.41 12.47 21.23
C SER A 199 2.26 12.70 19.72
N ASN A 200 1.67 11.76 18.96
CA ASN A 200 1.62 11.80 17.49
C ASN A 200 2.98 12.15 16.85
N ASN A 201 4.05 11.58 17.40
CA ASN A 201 5.40 11.94 16.99
C ASN A 201 5.71 11.45 15.57
N LYS A 202 6.38 12.32 14.80
CA LYS A 202 6.86 11.99 13.45
C LYS A 202 8.29 11.46 13.50
N ILE A 203 8.50 10.31 12.88
CA ILE A 203 9.82 9.72 12.74
C ILE A 203 10.54 10.38 11.56
N HIS A 204 11.58 11.15 11.90
CA HIS A 204 12.39 11.91 10.95
C HIS A 204 13.60 11.16 10.39
N THR A 205 13.77 9.88 10.74
CA THR A 205 14.89 9.05 10.27
C THR A 205 14.98 9.07 8.75
N PHE A 206 16.15 9.42 8.23
CA PHE A 206 16.38 9.43 6.79
C PHE A 206 16.42 7.99 6.29
N VAL A 207 15.64 7.69 5.25
CA VAL A 207 15.64 6.37 4.61
C VAL A 207 16.18 6.57 3.20
N ARG A 208 17.38 6.04 2.96
CA ARG A 208 17.99 6.01 1.64
C ARG A 208 17.38 4.85 0.85
N TYR A 209 16.90 5.14 -0.35
CA TYR A 209 16.31 4.16 -1.26
C TYR A 209 17.02 4.22 -2.62
N PRO A 210 17.18 3.08 -3.31
CA PRO A 210 17.73 3.05 -4.66
C PRO A 210 16.72 3.62 -5.67
N LEU A 211 17.21 4.34 -6.69
CA LEU A 211 16.37 4.82 -7.80
C LEU A 211 16.15 3.74 -8.87
N GLN A 212 17.01 2.72 -8.92
CA GLN A 212 16.99 1.65 -9.91
C GLN A 212 17.39 0.33 -9.26
N ASN A 213 16.98 -0.80 -9.85
CA ASN A 213 17.42 -2.15 -9.48
C ASN A 213 17.11 -2.58 -8.04
N LEU A 214 16.01 -2.11 -7.46
CA LEU A 214 15.50 -2.63 -6.18
C LEU A 214 15.01 -4.07 -6.38
N ASN A 215 15.70 -5.06 -5.79
CA ASN A 215 15.33 -6.46 -5.90
C ASN A 215 14.43 -6.90 -4.73
N ILE A 216 13.13 -6.95 -4.99
CA ILE A 216 12.10 -7.41 -4.04
C ILE A 216 11.81 -8.92 -4.21
N GLY A 217 12.19 -9.52 -5.34
CA GLY A 217 11.95 -10.94 -5.63
C GLY A 217 12.61 -11.90 -4.63
N LYS A 218 13.67 -11.48 -3.94
CA LYS A 218 14.32 -12.28 -2.88
C LYS A 218 13.42 -12.57 -1.67
N TYR A 219 12.30 -11.86 -1.51
CA TYR A 219 11.35 -12.05 -0.42
C TYR A 219 10.14 -12.91 -0.80
N LEU A 220 10.15 -13.51 -1.99
CA LEU A 220 9.11 -14.45 -2.40
C LEU A 220 9.12 -15.70 -1.51
N ALA A 221 7.93 -16.19 -1.18
CA ALA A 221 7.76 -17.46 -0.50
C ALA A 221 8.41 -18.55 -1.35
N GLN A 222 9.25 -19.38 -0.72
CA GLN A 222 9.79 -20.56 -1.36
C GLN A 222 8.63 -21.55 -1.55
N THR A 223 8.31 -21.82 -2.81
CA THR A 223 7.33 -22.84 -3.23
C THR A 223 7.80 -24.24 -2.88
#